data_AF-A0A974SBW9-F1
#
_entry.id   AF-A0A974SBW9-F1
#
_cell.length_a   1.000
_cell.length_b   1.000
_cell.length_c   1.000
_cell.angle_alpha   90.00
_cell.angle_beta   90.00
_cell.angle_gamma   90.00
#
_symmetry.space_group_name_H-M   'P 1'
#
loop_
_entity.id
_entity.type
_entity.pdbx_description
1 polymer ?
#
loop_
_entity_poly.entity_id
_entity_poly.type
_entity_poly.pdbx_seq_one_letter_code
_entity_poly.pdbx_strand_id
1 'polypeptide(L)'
;MRKDAESQGIPRPLVKTNQAFIVLSVLLSWVTAQYWILALPLAAGLSGLILKYNPVIKLAARFLRKERSAYALEDPEQQQFNQGIAVFCLAAGLLSFLASREMHSNISAISSGCLLALLFPGDVPAVPELLQTRVHRGRRL
;
A
#
# COMPACT_ATOMS: atom_id res chain seq x y z
N MET A 1 -1.24 30.98 14.54
CA MET A 1 -2.10 29.86 14.93
C MET A 1 -1.97 28.81 13.82
N ARG A 2 -1.12 27.79 14.01
CA ARG A 2 -0.85 26.76 12.98
C ARG A 2 -2.06 25.84 12.88
N LYS A 3 -2.72 25.80 11.73
CA LYS A 3 -3.92 25.00 11.45
C LYS A 3 -3.54 23.69 10.75
N ASP A 4 -2.33 23.21 10.98
CA ASP A 4 -1.61 22.39 9.99
C ASP A 4 -1.35 20.96 10.47
N ALA A 5 -1.52 20.68 11.77
CA ALA A 5 -1.12 19.40 12.38
C ALA A 5 -2.27 18.38 12.52
N GLU A 6 -3.53 18.81 12.50
CA GLU A 6 -4.69 17.94 12.79
C GLU A 6 -5.18 17.13 11.56
N SER A 7 -4.63 17.36 10.35
CA SER A 7 -5.21 16.87 9.09
C SER A 7 -4.28 16.10 8.15
N GLN A 8 -3.05 15.79 8.55
CA GLN A 8 -2.03 15.29 7.60
C GLN A 8 -2.15 13.81 7.22
N GLY A 9 -2.97 13.02 7.91
CA GLY A 9 -3.09 11.58 7.63
C GLY A 9 -4.25 11.19 6.70
N ILE A 10 -4.22 9.94 6.25
CA ILE A 10 -5.30 9.35 5.45
C ILE A 10 -6.24 8.55 6.37
N PRO A 11 -7.56 8.80 6.37
CA PRO A 11 -8.50 8.01 7.13
C PRO A 11 -8.31 6.51 6.89
N ARG A 12 -8.10 5.75 7.96
CA ARG A 12 -7.88 4.29 7.90
C ARG A 12 -8.92 3.53 7.07
N PRO A 13 -10.22 3.89 7.06
CA PRO A 13 -11.18 3.24 6.17
C PRO A 13 -10.80 3.34 4.69
N LEU A 14 -10.20 4.45 4.25
CA LEU A 14 -9.75 4.61 2.87
C LEU A 14 -8.53 3.75 2.55
N VAL A 15 -7.60 3.65 3.50
CA VAL A 15 -6.43 2.76 3.36
C VAL A 15 -6.91 1.32 3.25
N LYS A 16 -7.84 0.89 4.10
CA LYS A 16 -8.45 -0.44 4.05
C LYS A 16 -9.19 -0.70 2.74
N THR A 17 -9.89 0.29 2.17
CA THR A 17 -10.52 0.14 0.84
C THR A 17 -9.47 -0.08 -0.26
N ASN A 18 -8.36 0.66 -0.22
CA ASN A 18 -7.26 0.47 -1.17
C ASN A 18 -6.61 -0.92 -1.02
N GLN A 19 -6.38 -1.37 0.22
CA GLN A 19 -5.87 -2.72 0.49
C GLN A 19 -6.84 -3.80 0.02
N ALA A 20 -8.13 -3.66 0.31
CA ALA A 20 -9.17 -4.58 -0.16
C ALA A 20 -9.22 -4.63 -1.68
N PHE A 21 -9.09 -3.49 -2.37
CA PHE A 21 -9.01 -3.44 -3.83
C PHE A 21 -7.83 -4.25 -4.37
N ILE A 22 -6.65 -4.14 -3.75
CA ILE A 22 -5.47 -4.94 -4.12
C ILE A 22 -5.74 -6.44 -3.88
N VAL A 23 -6.19 -6.81 -2.68
CA VAL A 23 -6.47 -8.21 -2.30
C VAL A 23 -7.49 -8.85 -3.24
N LEU A 24 -8.61 -8.16 -3.49
CA LEU A 24 -9.66 -8.65 -4.38
C LEU A 24 -9.16 -8.78 -5.82
N SER A 25 -8.33 -7.85 -6.30
CA SER A 25 -7.73 -7.94 -7.64
C SER A 25 -6.80 -9.15 -7.77
N VAL A 26 -6.00 -9.44 -6.74
CA VAL A 26 -5.14 -10.63 -6.69
C VAL A 26 -5.96 -11.91 -6.72
N LEU A 27 -6.94 -12.03 -5.81
CA LEU A 27 -7.82 -13.20 -5.76
C LEU A 27 -8.59 -13.40 -7.08
N LEU A 28 -9.10 -12.31 -7.66
CA LEU A 28 -9.82 -12.37 -8.93
C LEU A 28 -8.91 -12.82 -10.07
N SER A 29 -7.65 -12.36 -10.10
CA SER A 29 -6.66 -12.81 -11.08
C SER A 29 -6.37 -14.30 -10.99
N TRP A 30 -6.37 -14.87 -9.78
CA TRP A 30 -6.19 -16.31 -9.57
C TRP A 30 -7.40 -17.12 -10.01
N VAL A 31 -8.61 -16.69 -9.64
CA VAL A 31 -9.85 -17.42 -9.94
C VAL A 31 -10.18 -17.38 -11.43
N THR A 32 -9.90 -16.27 -12.11
CA THR A 32 -10.28 -16.09 -13.53
C THR A 32 -9.12 -16.29 -14.50
N ALA A 33 -7.90 -16.49 -13.99
CA ALA A 33 -6.64 -16.46 -14.76
C ALA A 33 -6.44 -15.16 -15.58
N GLN A 34 -7.16 -14.09 -15.25
CA GLN A 34 -7.06 -12.79 -15.91
C GLN A 34 -6.02 -11.91 -15.21
N TYR A 35 -4.74 -12.20 -15.44
CA TYR A 35 -3.64 -11.52 -14.75
C TYR A 35 -3.50 -10.04 -15.08
N TRP A 36 -4.03 -9.57 -16.21
CA TRP A 36 -4.09 -8.14 -16.54
C TRP A 36 -4.88 -7.32 -15.51
N ILE A 37 -5.78 -7.95 -14.73
CA ILE A 37 -6.51 -7.30 -13.63
C ILE A 37 -5.55 -6.68 -12.61
N LEU A 38 -4.36 -7.26 -12.40
CA LEU A 38 -3.32 -6.74 -11.51
C LEU A 38 -2.77 -5.38 -11.98
N ALA A 39 -2.92 -5.02 -13.26
CA ALA A 39 -2.54 -3.72 -13.77
C ALA A 39 -3.37 -2.58 -13.13
N LEU A 40 -4.62 -2.84 -12.72
CA LEU A 40 -5.49 -1.84 -12.10
C LEU A 40 -4.96 -1.37 -10.73
N PRO A 41 -4.72 -2.25 -9.73
CA PRO A 41 -4.11 -1.84 -8.47
C PRO A 41 -2.66 -1.35 -8.64
N LEU A 42 -1.91 -1.89 -9.61
CA LEU A 42 -0.56 -1.41 -9.91
C LEU A 42 -0.59 0.05 -10.38
N ALA A 43 -1.47 0.40 -11.33
CA ALA A 43 -1.61 1.76 -11.83
C ALA A 43 -2.09 2.72 -10.72
N ALA A 44 -3.07 2.32 -9.91
CA ALA A 44 -3.53 3.12 -8.78
C ALA A 44 -2.44 3.34 -7.71
N GLY A 45 -1.61 2.33 -7.46
CA GLY A 45 -0.49 2.41 -6.55
C GLY A 45 0.63 3.31 -7.08
N LEU A 46 1.01 3.16 -8.34
CA LEU A 46 2.02 4.00 -9.00
C LEU A 46 1.60 5.46 -9.07
N SER A 47 0.33 5.75 -9.40
CA SER A 47 -0.17 7.12 -9.37
C SER A 47 -0.13 7.71 -7.96
N GLY A 48 -0.38 6.89 -6.92
CA GLY A 48 -0.21 7.28 -5.52
C GLY A 48 1.23 7.62 -5.15
N LEU A 49 2.20 6.83 -5.60
CA LEU A 49 3.62 7.03 -5.28
C LEU A 49 4.22 8.23 -6.04
N ILE A 50 3.96 8.30 -7.36
CA ILE A 50 4.60 9.25 -8.29
C ILE A 50 3.86 10.58 -8.30
N LEU A 51 2.53 10.56 -8.42
CA LEU A 51 1.70 11.77 -8.58
C LEU A 51 1.09 12.25 -7.26
N LYS A 52 1.33 11.53 -6.15
CA LYS A 52 0.62 11.73 -4.87
C LYS A 52 -0.91 11.71 -5.02
N TYR A 53 -1.41 11.01 -6.05
CA TYR A 53 -2.82 10.87 -6.38
C TYR A 53 -3.17 9.39 -6.54
N ASN A 54 -3.84 8.80 -5.56
CA ASN A 54 -4.38 7.45 -5.67
C ASN A 54 -5.88 7.50 -6.05
N PRO A 55 -6.28 7.06 -7.26
CA PRO A 55 -7.65 7.14 -7.74
C PRO A 55 -8.63 6.31 -6.90
N VAL A 56 -8.19 5.16 -6.37
CA VAL A 56 -9.01 4.29 -5.51
C VAL A 56 -9.33 5.01 -4.21
N ILE A 57 -8.33 5.63 -3.57
CA ILE A 57 -8.52 6.40 -2.34
C ILE A 57 -9.41 7.62 -2.59
N LYS A 58 -9.22 8.34 -3.70
CA LYS A 58 -10.01 9.53 -4.06
C LYS A 58 -11.47 9.19 -4.35
N LEU A 59 -11.71 8.07 -5.03
CA LEU A 59 -13.04 7.58 -5.27
C LEU A 59 -13.70 7.11 -3.96
N ALA A 60 -12.98 6.32 -3.15
CA ALA A 60 -13.45 5.84 -1.85
C ALA A 60 -13.76 6.99 -0.87
N ALA A 61 -13.02 8.10 -0.93
CA ALA A 61 -13.25 9.27 -0.08
C ALA A 61 -14.66 9.85 -0.24
N ARG A 62 -15.29 9.70 -1.41
CA ARG A 62 -16.67 10.15 -1.66
C ARG A 62 -17.72 9.35 -0.88
N PHE A 63 -17.35 8.18 -0.36
CA PHE A 63 -18.23 7.30 0.41
C PHE A 63 -18.02 7.40 1.93
N LEU A 64 -17.17 8.32 2.39
CA LEU A 64 -17.06 8.63 3.82
C LEU A 64 -18.36 9.26 4.32
N ARG A 65 -18.90 8.72 5.41
CA ARG A 65 -20.16 9.19 6.01
C ARG A 65 -19.97 10.26 7.09
N LYS A 66 -18.75 10.36 7.63
CA LYS A 66 -18.38 11.33 8.68
C LYS A 66 -17.28 12.25 8.13
N GLU A 67 -17.05 13.36 8.82
CA GLU A 67 -15.90 14.21 8.54
C GLU A 67 -14.57 13.46 8.77
N ARG A 68 -13.51 13.89 8.08
CA ARG A 68 -12.18 13.24 8.16
C ARG A 68 -11.64 13.19 9.59
N SER A 69 -11.89 14.24 10.37
CA SER A 69 -11.48 14.38 11.78
C SER A 69 -12.08 13.30 12.68
N ALA A 70 -13.23 12.72 12.31
CA ALA A 70 -13.90 11.68 13.09
C ALA A 70 -13.31 10.27 12.86
N TYR A 71 -12.34 10.11 11.96
CA TYR A 71 -11.69 8.85 11.68
C TYR A 71 -10.27 8.81 12.22
N ALA A 72 -9.87 7.64 12.72
CA ALA A 72 -8.45 7.37 12.95
C ALA A 72 -7.68 7.51 11.63
N LEU A 73 -6.62 8.30 11.67
CA LEU A 73 -5.76 8.57 10.52
C LEU A 73 -4.57 7.60 10.51
N GLU A 74 -4.11 7.27 9.32
CA GLU A 74 -2.85 6.57 9.08
C GLU A 74 -1.79 7.58 8.68
N ASP A 75 -0.57 7.33 9.16
CA ASP A 75 0.60 8.16 8.87
C ASP A 75 0.94 8.10 7.37
N PRO A 76 1.17 9.25 6.69
CA PRO A 76 1.46 9.28 5.26
C PRO A 76 2.75 8.56 4.85
N GLU A 77 3.78 8.57 5.69
CA GLU A 77 5.05 7.90 5.40
C GLU A 77 4.87 6.39 5.48
N GLN A 78 4.20 5.91 6.55
CA GLN A 78 3.84 4.50 6.69
C GLN A 78 3.00 4.01 5.51
N GLN A 79 2.02 4.81 5.09
CA GLN A 79 1.17 4.46 3.97
C GLN A 79 1.97 4.39 2.65
N GLN A 80 2.90 5.32 2.41
CA GLN A 80 3.76 5.29 1.21
C GLN A 80 4.70 4.09 1.21
N PHE A 81 5.23 3.70 2.36
CA PHE A 81 6.05 2.50 2.51
C PHE A 81 5.25 1.24 2.17
N ASN A 82 4.08 1.06 2.78
CA ASN A 82 3.20 -0.09 2.54
C ASN A 82 2.75 -0.15 1.07
N GLN A 83 2.40 1.01 0.49
CA GLN A 83 2.03 1.13 -0.92
C GLN A 83 3.21 0.80 -1.86
N GLY A 84 4.44 1.17 -1.48
CA GLY A 84 5.66 0.86 -2.21
C GLY A 84 5.90 -0.63 -2.32
N ILE A 85 5.79 -1.36 -1.20
CA ILE A 85 5.92 -2.82 -1.20
C ILE A 85 4.82 -3.45 -2.07
N ALA A 86 3.57 -2.99 -1.94
CA ALA A 86 2.47 -3.49 -2.75
C ALA A 86 2.70 -3.28 -4.26
N VAL A 87 3.18 -2.10 -4.67
CA VAL A 87 3.52 -1.80 -6.07
C VAL A 87 4.65 -2.70 -6.56
N PHE A 88 5.71 -2.89 -5.76
CA PHE A 88 6.82 -3.77 -6.11
C PHE A 88 6.35 -5.21 -6.33
N CYS A 89 5.57 -5.78 -5.41
CA CYS A 89 5.04 -7.13 -5.53
C CYS A 89 4.08 -7.29 -6.72
N LEU A 90 3.17 -6.33 -6.95
CA LEU A 90 2.26 -6.34 -8.09
C LEU A 90 3.03 -6.25 -9.43
N ALA A 91 4.03 -5.38 -9.52
CA ALA A 91 4.86 -5.23 -10.71
C ALA A 91 5.67 -6.51 -10.99
N ALA A 92 6.31 -7.08 -9.97
CA ALA A 92 7.05 -8.33 -10.09
C ALA A 92 6.14 -9.49 -10.52
N GLY A 93 4.94 -9.59 -9.93
CA GLY A 93 3.95 -10.61 -10.31
C GLY A 93 3.47 -10.47 -11.75
N LEU A 94 3.15 -9.24 -12.18
CA LEU A 94 2.69 -8.97 -13.54
C LEU A 94 3.81 -9.15 -14.58
N LEU A 95 5.04 -8.71 -14.30
CA LEU A 95 6.19 -8.93 -15.18
C LEU A 95 6.55 -10.42 -15.28
N SER A 96 6.44 -11.19 -14.19
CA SER A 96 6.64 -12.64 -14.21
C SER A 96 5.61 -13.34 -15.10
N PHE A 97 4.35 -12.91 -15.08
CA PHE A 97 3.32 -13.38 -16.01
C PHE A 97 3.71 -13.08 -17.47
N LEU A 98 4.14 -11.85 -17.76
CA LEU A 98 4.52 -11.46 -19.12
C LEU A 98 5.78 -12.18 -19.65
N ALA A 99 6.70 -12.57 -18.75
CA ALA A 99 7.98 -13.19 -19.11
C ALA A 99 7.95 -14.73 -19.16
N SER A 100 6.98 -15.39 -18.53
CA SER A 100 6.98 -16.86 -18.41
C SER A 100 6.13 -17.54 -19.50
N ARG A 101 6.65 -18.62 -20.11
CA ARG A 101 5.84 -19.54 -20.93
C ARG A 101 4.96 -20.49 -20.10
N GLU A 102 5.20 -20.60 -18.79
CA GLU A 102 4.49 -21.47 -17.85
C GLU A 102 3.53 -20.64 -16.97
N MET A 103 2.22 -20.76 -17.24
CA MET A 103 1.26 -19.68 -16.97
C MET A 103 0.61 -19.64 -15.57
N HIS A 104 1.01 -20.43 -14.57
CA HIS A 104 0.23 -20.48 -13.32
C HIS A 104 1.01 -20.49 -11.99
N SER A 105 2.17 -21.15 -11.89
CA SER A 105 2.82 -21.35 -10.58
C SER A 105 3.59 -20.12 -10.08
N ASN A 106 4.36 -19.46 -10.95
CA ASN A 106 5.27 -18.38 -10.55
C ASN A 106 4.55 -17.11 -10.07
N ILE A 107 3.38 -16.83 -10.66
CA ILE A 107 2.60 -15.62 -10.38
C ILE A 107 1.88 -15.74 -9.04
N SER A 108 1.41 -16.94 -8.70
CA SER A 108 0.80 -17.27 -7.40
C SER A 108 1.76 -17.00 -6.23
N ALA A 109 3.03 -17.40 -6.37
CA ALA A 109 4.05 -17.20 -5.34
C ALA A 109 4.37 -15.71 -5.09
N ILE A 110 4.51 -14.91 -6.15
CA ILE A 110 4.90 -13.49 -6.03
C ILE A 110 3.75 -12.63 -5.51
N SER A 111 2.52 -12.91 -5.94
CA SER A 111 1.32 -12.20 -5.47
C SER A 111 0.93 -12.56 -4.03
N SER A 112 1.29 -13.76 -3.55
CA SER A 112 1.15 -14.14 -2.13
C SER A 112 2.04 -13.28 -1.20
N GLY A 113 3.23 -12.86 -1.67
CA GLY A 113 4.07 -11.87 -0.95
C GLY A 113 3.39 -10.50 -0.80
N CYS A 114 2.55 -10.13 -1.77
CA CYS A 114 1.73 -8.92 -1.73
C CYS A 114 0.64 -9.01 -0.65
N LEU A 115 0.05 -10.20 -0.45
CA LEU A 115 -0.91 -10.47 0.62
C LEU A 115 -0.23 -10.37 1.99
N LEU A 116 0.97 -10.93 2.13
CA LEU A 116 1.76 -10.89 3.36
C LEU A 116 2.13 -9.44 3.76
N ALA A 117 2.58 -8.63 2.80
CA ALA A 117 2.92 -7.22 3.04
C ALA A 117 1.72 -6.33 3.42
N LEU A 118 0.51 -6.70 3.01
CA LEU A 118 -0.73 -5.98 3.35
C LEU A 118 -1.44 -6.54 4.60
N LEU A 119 -1.17 -7.80 4.96
CA LEU A 119 -1.69 -8.46 6.17
C LEU A 119 -0.85 -8.18 7.43
N PHE A 120 0.31 -7.53 7.31
CA PHE A 120 1.05 -6.95 8.43
C PHE A 120 0.77 -5.44 8.53
N PRO A 121 -0.35 -5.01 9.13
CA PRO A 121 -0.54 -3.62 9.48
C PRO A 121 0.42 -3.25 10.61
N GLY A 122 1.58 -2.68 10.27
CA GLY A 122 2.27 -1.73 11.16
C GLY A 122 3.12 -2.27 12.31
N ASP A 123 3.46 -3.56 12.38
CA ASP A 123 4.47 -4.06 13.34
C ASP A 123 5.82 -4.43 12.68
N VAL A 124 6.05 -4.01 11.43
CA VAL A 124 7.42 -3.89 10.95
C VAL A 124 7.92 -2.56 11.50
N PRO A 125 8.76 -2.52 12.54
CA PRO A 125 9.34 -1.26 12.98
C PRO A 125 9.99 -0.65 11.75
N ALA A 126 9.58 0.57 11.39
CA ALA A 126 10.43 1.43 10.58
C ALA A 126 11.82 1.30 11.19
N VAL A 127 12.82 0.96 10.37
CA VAL A 127 14.21 0.72 10.76
C VAL A 127 14.55 1.48 12.05
N PRO A 128 14.91 0.73 13.10
CA PRO A 128 14.36 0.86 14.44
C PRO A 128 14.62 2.24 15.03
N GLU A 129 13.72 2.66 15.90
CA GLU A 129 13.91 3.72 16.91
C GLU A 129 15.28 3.65 17.64
N LEU A 130 15.95 2.49 17.60
CA LEU A 130 17.34 2.25 18.00
C LEU A 130 18.40 3.04 17.19
N LEU A 131 18.15 3.40 15.92
CA LEU A 131 19.06 4.20 15.11
C LEU A 131 18.92 5.71 15.40
N GLN A 132 17.70 6.18 15.68
CA GLN A 132 17.44 7.57 16.09
C GLN A 132 17.96 7.85 17.52
N THR A 133 17.76 6.91 18.45
CA THR A 133 18.32 7.01 19.81
C THR A 133 19.85 6.96 19.83
N ARG A 134 20.51 6.20 18.94
CA ARG A 134 21.98 6.23 18.81
C ARG A 134 22.52 7.54 18.25
N VAL A 135 21.87 8.16 17.26
CA VAL A 135 22.30 9.45 16.71
C VAL A 135 22.20 10.58 17.74
N HIS A 136 21.18 10.57 18.61
CA HIS A 136 21.04 11.55 19.69
C HIS A 136 21.95 11.31 20.89
N ARG A 137 22.35 10.06 21.16
CA ARG A 137 23.29 9.74 22.25
C ARG A 137 24.76 9.91 21.84
N GLY A 138 25.09 9.74 20.55
CA GLY A 138 26.45 9.96 20.01
C GLY A 138 26.84 11.42 19.75
N ARG A 139 25.93 12.39 19.90
CA ARG A 139 26.22 13.84 19.87
C ARG A 139 26.33 14.47 21.27
N ARG A 140 26.26 13.67 22.32
CA ARG A 140 26.26 14.11 23.73
C ARG A 140 27.47 13.61 24.53
N LEU A 141 28.45 13.02 23.86
CA LEU A 141 29.79 12.68 24.34
C LEU A 141 30.79 13.40 23.44
#